data_AF-Q3AR23-F1
#
_entry.id   AF-Q3AR23-F1
#
_cell.length_a   1.000
_cell.length_b   1.000
_cell.length_c   1.000
_cell.angle_alpha   90.00
_cell.angle_beta   90.00
_cell.angle_gamma   90.00
#
_symmetry.space_group_name_H-M   'P 1'
#
loop_
_entity.id
_entity.type
_entity.pdbx_description
1 polymer ?
#
loop_
_entity_poly.entity_id
_entity_poly.type
_entity_poly.pdbx_seq_one_letter_code
_entity_poly.pdbx_strand_id
1 'polypeptide(L)'
;MPKHVAKEFIPSLTNKDNIMQAIEFESTIHNGIIQLPNECQQWNKKLVKVIVLEKTRASIISKPRRMPHPAIAGKGKTIGDLLEPIVNKSDWECLQ
;
A
#
# COMPACT_ATOMS: atom_id res chain seq x y z
N MET A 1 -24.48 21.28 0.00
CA MET A 1 -24.39 20.26 -1.07
C MET A 1 -23.23 19.33 -0.74
N PRO A 2 -23.43 18.15 -0.14
CA PRO A 2 -22.34 17.21 0.09
C PRO A 2 -22.06 16.41 -1.18
N LYS A 3 -20.78 16.29 -1.54
CA LYS A 3 -20.30 15.56 -2.70
C LYS A 3 -20.33 14.06 -2.36
N HIS A 4 -20.99 13.27 -3.20
CA HIS A 4 -20.95 11.80 -3.11
C HIS A 4 -19.53 11.32 -3.45
N VAL A 5 -18.87 10.69 -2.48
CA VAL A 5 -17.59 10.01 -2.66
C VAL A 5 -17.86 8.60 -3.17
N ALA A 6 -17.21 8.23 -4.27
CA ALA A 6 -17.29 6.91 -4.87
C ALA A 6 -16.68 5.86 -3.92
N LYS A 7 -17.40 4.76 -3.70
CA LYS A 7 -16.94 3.63 -2.88
C LYS A 7 -16.17 2.67 -3.78
N GLU A 8 -14.84 2.59 -3.62
CA GLU A 8 -14.05 1.55 -4.27
C GLU A 8 -14.16 0.24 -3.47
N PHE A 9 -14.46 -0.84 -4.19
CA PHE A 9 -14.69 -2.18 -3.65
C PHE A 9 -13.39 -2.96 -3.69
N ILE A 10 -12.84 -3.31 -2.51
CA ILE A 10 -11.63 -4.12 -2.41
C ILE A 10 -12.03 -5.61 -2.28
N PRO A 11 -11.58 -6.51 -3.17
CA PRO A 11 -11.90 -7.94 -3.08
C PRO A 11 -11.19 -8.61 -1.90
N SER A 12 -11.97 -9.30 -1.07
CA SER A 12 -11.54 -9.96 0.17
C SER A 12 -10.76 -11.26 -0.08
N LEU A 13 -9.66 -11.45 0.67
CA LEU A 13 -9.02 -12.75 0.87
C LEU A 13 -9.89 -13.60 1.81
N THR A 14 -10.72 -14.51 1.29
CA THR A 14 -11.66 -15.31 2.10
C THR A 14 -11.26 -16.78 2.22
N ASN A 15 -11.10 -17.22 3.48
CA ASN A 15 -11.28 -18.59 3.94
C ASN A 15 -12.76 -18.76 4.33
N LYS A 16 -13.39 -19.89 4.02
CA LYS A 16 -14.87 -20.04 3.89
C LYS A 16 -15.73 -19.73 5.13
N ASP A 17 -15.16 -19.59 6.33
CA ASP A 17 -15.95 -19.55 7.57
C ASP A 17 -15.96 -18.20 8.31
N ASN A 18 -15.37 -17.13 7.76
CA ASN A 18 -15.48 -15.80 8.37
C ASN A 18 -15.31 -14.67 7.33
N ILE A 19 -16.43 -14.17 6.81
CA ILE A 19 -16.43 -13.09 5.82
C ILE A 19 -16.28 -11.75 6.56
N MET A 20 -15.05 -11.25 6.68
CA MET A 20 -14.79 -9.88 7.10
C MET A 20 -14.89 -8.94 5.90
N GLN A 21 -15.75 -7.93 5.98
CA GLN A 21 -15.85 -6.88 4.98
C GLN A 21 -15.07 -5.65 5.45
N ALA A 22 -14.18 -5.14 4.58
CA ALA A 22 -13.46 -3.90 4.82
C ALA A 22 -14.20 -2.73 4.17
N ILE A 23 -14.14 -1.57 4.82
CA ILE A 23 -14.61 -0.29 4.27
C ILE A 23 -13.51 0.74 4.42
N GLU A 24 -13.41 1.63 3.43
CA GLU A 24 -12.53 2.79 3.49
C GLU A 24 -13.38 4.06 3.58
N PHE A 25 -13.01 4.96 4.48
CA PHE A 25 -13.64 6.26 4.63
C PHE A 25 -12.65 7.25 5.23
N GLU A 26 -12.82 8.54 4.90
CA GLU A 26 -12.06 9.62 5.52
C GLU A 26 -12.85 10.17 6.72
N SER A 27 -12.18 10.36 7.86
CA SER A 27 -12.77 10.94 9.06
C SER A 27 -11.69 11.65 9.88
N THR A 28 -12.11 12.58 10.73
CA THR A 28 -11.23 13.27 11.68
C THR A 28 -11.24 12.55 13.02
N ILE A 29 -10.07 12.45 13.64
CA ILE A 29 -9.94 11.90 15.00
C ILE A 29 -10.12 13.04 16.00
N HIS A 30 -11.13 12.96 16.85
CA HIS A 30 -11.39 13.92 17.93
C HIS A 30 -11.25 13.24 19.28
N ASN A 31 -10.31 13.69 20.12
CA ASN A 31 -10.04 13.11 21.44
C ASN A 31 -9.81 11.58 21.41
N GLY A 32 -9.13 11.09 20.36
CA GLY A 32 -8.90 9.65 20.17
C GLY A 32 -10.12 8.86 19.66
N ILE A 33 -11.25 9.51 19.39
CA ILE A 33 -12.47 8.89 18.87
C ILE A 33 -12.57 9.12 17.37
N ILE A 34 -12.76 8.02 16.62
CA ILE A 34 -13.07 8.03 15.19
C ILE A 34 -14.57 7.86 15.02
N GLN A 35 -15.23 8.83 14.40
CA GLN A 35 -16.65 8.70 14.07
C GLN A 35 -16.79 7.82 12.82
N LEU A 36 -17.46 6.68 12.98
CA LEU A 36 -17.81 5.80 11.88
C LEU A 36 -18.92 6.43 11.02
N PRO A 37 -18.95 6.15 9.70
CA PRO A 37 -20.05 6.56 8.84
C PRO A 37 -21.40 5.99 9.31
N ASN A 38 -22.50 6.68 8.97
CA ASN A 38 -23.84 6.28 9.43
C ASN A 38 -24.26 4.89 8.92
N GLU A 39 -23.79 4.48 7.74
CA GLU A 39 -24.01 3.13 7.21
C GLU A 39 -23.38 2.01 8.07
N CYS A 40 -22.45 2.36 8.97
CA CYS A 40 -21.76 1.44 9.86
C CYS A 40 -22.39 1.40 11.26
N GLN A 41 -23.48 2.14 11.52
CA GLN A 41 -24.18 2.10 12.82
C GLN A 41 -24.64 0.68 13.19
N GLN A 42 -24.96 -0.14 12.18
CA GLN A 42 -25.28 -1.56 12.32
C GLN A 42 -24.12 -2.43 12.87
N TRP A 43 -22.93 -1.85 13.07
CA TRP A 43 -21.77 -2.53 13.67
C TRP A 43 -21.71 -2.39 15.19
N ASN A 44 -22.72 -1.79 15.81
CA ASN A 44 -22.82 -1.74 17.27
C ASN A 44 -22.65 -3.15 17.88
N LYS A 45 -21.75 -3.26 18.87
CA LYS A 45 -21.36 -4.51 19.56
C LYS A 45 -20.70 -5.59 18.67
N LYS A 46 -20.29 -5.28 17.44
CA LYS A 46 -19.51 -6.21 16.61
C LYS A 46 -18.01 -6.05 16.87
N LEU A 47 -17.26 -7.15 16.73
CA LEU A 47 -15.79 -7.10 16.69
C LEU A 47 -15.34 -6.56 15.34
N VAL A 48 -14.47 -5.55 15.37
CA VAL A 48 -13.95 -4.90 14.17
C VAL A 48 -12.43 -4.84 14.22
N LYS A 49 -11.79 -4.91 13.05
CA LYS A 49 -10.37 -4.61 12.87
C LYS A 49 -10.26 -3.22 12.24
N VAL A 50 -9.53 -2.32 12.89
CA VAL A 50 -9.37 -0.93 12.43
C VAL A 50 -7.95 -0.72 11.91
N ILE A 51 -7.82 -0.08 10.76
CA ILE A 51 -6.54 0.39 10.20
C ILE A 51 -6.65 1.91 10.10
N VAL A 52 -5.73 2.63 10.74
CA VAL A 52 -5.66 4.09 10.70
C VAL A 52 -4.46 4.49 9.86
N LEU A 53 -4.71 5.27 8.81
CA LEU A 53 -3.68 5.79 7.91
C LEU A 53 -3.53 7.30 8.15
N GLU A 54 -2.34 7.73 8.58
CA GLU A 54 -2.03 9.15 8.67
C GLU A 54 -1.61 9.65 7.29
N LYS A 55 -2.35 10.65 6.76
CA LYS A 55 -1.97 11.35 5.53
C LYS A 55 -0.79 12.28 5.83
N THR A 56 0.38 11.68 5.96
CA THR A 56 1.63 12.43 6.02
C THR A 56 1.76 13.13 4.68
N ARG A 57 1.67 14.48 4.65
CA ARG A 57 2.26 15.23 3.54
C ARG A 57 3.68 14.74 3.49
N ALA A 58 4.10 14.10 2.40
CA ALA A 58 5.43 13.55 2.28
C ALA A 58 6.41 14.65 2.72
N SER A 59 6.85 14.59 3.97
CA SER A 59 7.99 15.35 4.39
C SER A 59 9.04 14.76 3.49
N ILE A 60 9.60 15.59 2.62
CA ILE A 60 10.75 15.23 1.81
C ILE A 60 11.90 15.08 2.82
N ILE A 61 11.80 14.10 3.71
CA ILE A 61 12.94 13.51 4.37
C ILE A 61 13.59 12.77 3.21
N SER A 62 14.35 13.52 2.42
CA SER A 62 15.27 12.95 1.47
C SER A 62 16.12 11.99 2.30
N LYS A 63 15.84 10.69 2.17
CA LYS A 63 16.69 9.67 2.78
C LYS A 63 18.10 10.02 2.28
N PRO A 64 19.10 10.11 3.16
CA PRO A 64 20.45 10.44 2.73
C PRO A 64 20.81 9.49 1.59
N ARG A 65 21.06 10.07 0.41
CA ARG A 65 21.33 9.30 -0.79
C ARG A 65 22.56 8.45 -0.49
N ARG A 66 22.42 7.12 -0.60
CA ARG A 66 23.56 6.23 -0.37
C ARG A 66 24.68 6.65 -1.30
N MET A 67 25.82 7.02 -0.72
CA MET A 67 27.03 7.27 -1.47
C MET A 67 27.86 5.98 -1.50
N PRO A 68 28.47 5.64 -2.64
CA PRO A 68 29.43 4.55 -2.68
C PRO A 68 30.60 4.86 -1.74
N HIS A 69 31.16 3.82 -1.11
CA HIS A 69 32.38 3.96 -0.31
C HIS A 69 33.51 4.58 -1.17
N PRO A 70 34.39 5.44 -0.62
CA PRO A 70 35.44 6.11 -1.42
C PRO A 70 36.30 5.17 -2.26
N ALA A 71 36.53 3.95 -1.77
CA ALA A 71 37.29 2.92 -2.49
C ALA A 71 36.64 2.44 -3.80
N ILE A 72 35.33 2.66 -4.00
CA ILE A 72 34.54 2.22 -5.16
C ILE A 72 33.80 3.36 -5.87
N ALA A 73 33.81 4.58 -5.30
CA ALA A 73 33.21 5.75 -5.92
C ALA A 73 33.85 6.03 -7.29
N GLY A 74 33.02 6.21 -8.32
CA GLY A 74 33.48 6.51 -9.68
C GLY A 74 34.12 5.34 -10.44
N LYS A 75 34.21 4.14 -9.83
CA LYS A 75 34.81 2.96 -10.48
C LYS A 75 33.81 2.07 -11.23
N GLY A 76 32.52 2.29 -11.04
CA GLY A 76 31.47 1.56 -11.75
C GLY A 76 31.34 2.06 -13.19
N LYS A 77 31.60 1.19 -14.17
CA LYS A 77 31.23 1.41 -15.57
C LYS A 77 29.84 0.81 -15.77
N THR A 78 28.83 1.64 -16.03
CA THR A 78 27.53 1.14 -16.49
C THR A 78 27.70 0.62 -17.91
N ILE A 79 27.72 -0.70 -18.07
CA ILE A 79 27.63 -1.31 -19.39
C ILE A 79 26.17 -1.23 -19.78
N GLY A 80 25.85 -0.26 -20.65
CA GLY A 80 24.50 0.05 -21.12
C GLY A 80 23.99 -0.96 -22.14
N ASP A 81 24.12 -2.25 -21.82
CA ASP A 81 23.61 -3.33 -22.65
C ASP A 81 23.11 -4.49 -21.75
N LEU A 82 22.15 -4.14 -20.89
CA LEU A 82 21.37 -5.07 -20.07
C LEU A 82 19.93 -5.16 -20.59
N LEU A 83 19.71 -4.83 -21.86
CA LEU A 83 18.39 -4.92 -22.48
C LEU A 83 18.07 -6.34 -22.95
N GLU A 84 19.09 -7.19 -23.09
CA GLU A 84 18.90 -8.62 -23.34
C GLU A 84 19.09 -9.40 -22.04
N PRO A 85 18.08 -10.17 -21.58
CA PRO A 85 18.27 -11.07 -20.45
C PRO A 85 19.35 -12.09 -20.83
N ILE A 86 20.31 -12.31 -19.92
CA ILE A 86 21.35 -13.37 -20.04
C ILE A 86 20.74 -14.79 -20.10
N VAL A 87 19.43 -14.89 -19.94
CA VAL A 87 18.66 -16.11 -19.77
C VAL A 87 17.72 -16.24 -20.97
N ASN A 88 17.67 -17.43 -21.59
CA ASN A 88 16.84 -17.65 -22.77
C ASN A 88 15.36 -17.67 -22.38
N LYS A 89 14.48 -17.35 -23.32
CA LYS A 89 13.02 -17.40 -23.11
C LYS A 89 12.56 -18.77 -22.59
N SER A 90 13.19 -19.85 -23.08
CA SER A 90 12.90 -21.23 -22.68
C SER A 90 13.11 -21.51 -21.18
N ASP A 91 14.00 -20.78 -20.52
CA ASP A 91 14.25 -20.96 -19.09
C ASP A 91 13.10 -20.38 -18.23
N TRP A 92 12.26 -19.51 -18.81
CA TRP A 92 11.09 -18.92 -18.17
C TRP A 92 9.78 -19.70 -18.40
N GLU A 93 9.81 -20.76 -19.23
CA GLU A 93 8.63 -21.59 -19.56
C GLU A 93 8.14 -22.44 -18.37
N CYS A 94 8.91 -22.50 -17.27
CA CYS A 94 8.47 -23.16 -16.03
C CYS A 94 7.39 -22.38 -15.25
N LEU A 95 7.01 -21.18 -15.72
CA LEU A 95 5.99 -20.32 -15.11
C LEU A 95 4.72 -20.16 -15.98
N GLN A 96 4.62 -20.87 -17.11
CA GLN A 96 3.39 -20.99 -17.92
C GLN A 96 2.67 -22.30 -17.59
#